data_AF-A0A1S1NPH1-F1
#
_entry.id   AF-A0A1S1NPH1-F1
#
_cell.length_a   1.000
_cell.length_b   1.000
_cell.length_c   1.000
_cell.angle_alpha   90.00
_cell.angle_beta   90.00
_cell.angle_gamma   90.00
#
_symmetry.space_group_name_H-M   'P 1'
#
loop_
_entity.id
_entity.type
_entity.pdbx_description
1 polymer ?
#
loop_
_entity_poly.entity_id
_entity_poly.type
_entity_poly.pdbx_seq_one_letter_code
_entity_poly.pdbx_strand_id
1 'polypeptide(L)'
;MRTAVVRVDVDPTGRLTPEQLAAGMAALRDLAAGEGVDVIDTDVAAMPVGRRHVQLLIGGTSADEVTRAGVQLCAKAFDTTPAAGVVTYVSRGTDDDVHGVLAGFGLTGDIRRAPGPDGFDVVHVTLREADLQRVGESRIHTALEASLNCEVHIHTG
;
A
#
# COMPACT_ATOMS: atom_id res chain seq x y z
N MET A 1 2.40 -0.72 -10.56
CA MET A 1 2.70 -1.27 -9.23
C MET A 1 2.06 -0.40 -8.15
N ARG A 2 1.16 -0.95 -7.30
CA ARG A 2 0.60 -0.17 -6.18
C ARG A 2 1.66 0.14 -5.14
N THR A 3 1.48 1.24 -4.42
CA THR A 3 2.27 1.54 -3.23
C THR A 3 1.52 1.10 -1.99
N ALA A 4 2.06 0.13 -1.27
CA ALA A 4 1.59 -0.30 0.04
C ALA A 4 2.15 0.63 1.14
N VAL A 5 1.34 0.97 2.12
CA VAL A 5 1.78 1.52 3.40
C VAL A 5 1.92 0.35 4.38
N VAL A 6 3.15 -0.04 4.67
CA VAL A 6 3.48 -1.13 5.59
C VAL A 6 3.79 -0.51 6.95
N ARG A 7 2.95 -0.79 7.94
CA ARG A 7 3.22 -0.42 9.34
C ARG A 7 4.01 -1.53 10.03
N VAL A 8 5.09 -1.18 10.71
CA VAL A 8 5.92 -2.14 11.46
C VAL A 8 6.20 -1.59 12.85
N ASP A 9 5.92 -2.36 13.90
CA ASP A 9 6.41 -2.08 15.25
C ASP A 9 7.86 -2.53 15.35
N VAL A 10 8.78 -1.57 15.48
CA VAL A 10 10.22 -1.84 15.42
C VAL A 10 10.81 -2.26 16.77
N ASP A 11 10.08 -2.08 17.86
CA ASP A 11 10.51 -2.54 19.17
C ASP A 11 9.31 -2.95 20.04
N PRO A 12 8.67 -4.09 19.71
CA PRO A 12 7.52 -4.58 20.48
C PRO A 12 7.85 -4.86 21.95
N THR A 13 9.13 -5.15 22.23
CA THR A 13 9.63 -5.46 23.58
C THR A 13 10.01 -4.25 24.42
N GLY A 14 10.12 -3.06 23.80
CA GLY A 14 10.52 -1.83 24.49
C GLY A 14 11.98 -1.81 24.97
N ARG A 15 12.87 -2.57 24.34
CA ARG A 15 14.27 -2.73 24.80
C ARG A 15 15.20 -1.62 24.30
N LEU A 16 14.79 -0.86 23.28
CA LEU A 16 15.64 0.19 22.70
C LEU A 16 15.51 1.52 23.47
N THR A 17 16.65 2.18 23.68
CA THR A 17 16.71 3.55 24.20
C THR A 17 16.31 4.56 23.12
N PRO A 18 15.97 5.81 23.49
CA PRO A 18 15.70 6.88 22.53
C PRO A 18 16.83 7.09 21.51
N GLU A 19 18.09 7.01 21.93
CA GLU A 19 19.25 7.17 21.06
C GLU A 19 19.37 6.02 20.06
N GLN A 20 19.10 4.78 20.51
CA GLN A 20 19.08 3.61 19.63
C GLN A 20 17.94 3.68 18.62
N LEU A 21 16.78 4.20 19.01
CA LEU A 21 15.65 4.42 18.10
C LEU A 21 15.97 5.49 17.04
N ALA A 22 16.59 6.59 17.46
CA ALA A 22 17.02 7.65 16.54
C ALA A 22 18.07 7.13 15.54
N ALA A 23 19.06 6.37 16.03
CA ALA A 23 20.07 5.73 15.18
C ALA A 23 19.44 4.70 14.21
N GLY A 24 18.52 3.88 14.70
CA GLY A 24 17.79 2.91 13.87
C GLY A 24 16.94 3.58 12.79
N MET A 25 16.29 4.71 13.09
CA MET A 25 15.58 5.51 12.09
C MET A 25 16.52 6.10 11.03
N ALA A 26 17.72 6.53 11.39
CA ALA A 26 18.71 6.99 10.42
C ALA A 26 19.16 5.83 9.51
N ALA A 27 19.53 4.69 10.10
CA ALA A 27 19.92 3.49 9.35
C ALA A 27 18.81 2.95 8.44
N LEU A 28 17.56 2.99 8.90
CA LEU A 28 16.39 2.58 8.11
C LEU A 28 16.24 3.45 6.86
N ARG A 29 16.42 4.77 6.96
CA ARG A 29 16.34 5.67 5.80
C ARG A 29 17.41 5.36 4.77
N ASP A 30 18.65 5.10 5.22
CA ASP A 30 19.75 4.77 4.32
C ASP A 30 19.51 3.42 3.60
N LEU A 31 19.05 2.40 4.33
CA LEU A 31 18.70 1.10 3.76
C LEU A 31 17.52 1.20 2.78
N ALA A 32 16.47 1.92 3.16
CA ALA A 32 15.25 2.07 2.36
C ALA A 32 15.50 2.82 1.05
N ALA A 33 16.34 3.87 1.07
CA ALA A 33 16.74 4.60 -0.13
C ALA A 33 17.44 3.70 -1.16
N GLY A 34 18.22 2.72 -0.71
CA GLY A 34 18.87 1.74 -1.59
C GLY A 34 17.90 0.73 -2.22
N GLU A 35 16.72 0.53 -1.62
CA GLU A 35 15.70 -0.43 -2.08
C GLU A 35 14.48 0.25 -2.74
N GLY A 36 14.51 1.58 -2.94
CA GLY A 36 13.39 2.33 -3.53
C GLY A 36 12.14 2.38 -2.64
N VAL A 37 12.35 2.28 -1.33
CA VAL A 37 11.30 2.34 -0.30
C VAL A 37 11.32 3.72 0.35
N ASP A 38 10.16 4.38 0.45
CA ASP A 38 10.08 5.64 1.20
C ASP A 38 9.74 5.36 2.66
N VAL A 39 10.40 6.09 3.57
CA VAL A 39 10.10 6.05 5.00
C VAL A 39 9.30 7.30 5.36
N ILE A 40 8.11 7.14 5.92
CA ILE A 40 7.35 8.29 6.44
C ILE A 40 8.00 8.73 7.75
N ASP A 41 8.35 10.01 7.82
CA ASP A 41 8.99 10.57 9.00
C ASP A 41 8.07 10.49 10.23
N THR A 42 8.62 10.00 11.33
CA THR A 42 7.91 9.80 12.59
C THR A 42 8.93 9.78 13.72
N ASP A 43 8.63 10.47 14.81
CA ASP A 43 9.41 10.39 16.04
C ASP A 43 9.03 9.12 16.82
N VAL A 44 9.67 8.01 16.47
CA VAL A 44 9.46 6.70 17.11
C VAL A 44 9.91 6.72 18.58
N ALA A 45 10.87 7.58 18.95
CA ALA A 45 11.37 7.68 20.33
C ALA A 45 10.33 8.32 21.27
N ALA A 46 9.51 9.22 20.75
CA ALA A 46 8.37 9.79 21.47
C ALA A 46 7.16 8.84 21.60
N MET A 47 7.17 7.69 20.90
CA MET A 47 6.05 6.74 20.93
C MET A 47 6.13 5.78 22.13
N PRO A 48 4.98 5.37 22.70
CA PRO A 48 4.95 4.37 23.76
C PRO A 48 5.38 2.99 23.24
N VAL A 49 5.94 2.17 24.14
CA VAL A 49 6.29 0.77 23.87
C VAL A 49 5.06 -0.01 23.37
N GLY A 50 5.25 -0.89 22.38
CA GLY A 50 4.18 -1.62 21.70
C GLY A 50 3.40 -0.78 20.68
N ARG A 51 3.83 0.47 20.43
CA ARG A 51 3.32 1.35 19.37
C ARG A 51 4.44 2.13 18.68
N ARG A 52 5.67 1.64 18.75
CA ARG A 52 6.85 2.22 18.09
C ARG A 52 6.82 1.89 16.61
N HIS A 53 5.82 2.47 15.94
CA HIS A 53 5.47 2.13 14.58
C HIS A 53 6.18 3.02 13.57
N VAL A 54 6.92 2.40 12.64
CA VAL A 54 7.32 3.04 11.39
C VAL A 54 6.30 2.76 10.30
N GLN A 55 6.25 3.64 9.31
CA GLN A 55 5.43 3.47 8.11
C GLN A 55 6.34 3.54 6.88
N LEU A 56 6.28 2.49 6.07
CA LEU A 56 7.08 2.32 4.86
C LEU A 56 6.16 2.34 3.64
N LEU A 57 6.52 3.10 2.61
CA LEU A 57 5.88 3.08 1.32
C LEU A 57 6.66 2.12 0.41
N ILE A 58 6.07 0.96 0.15
CA ILE A 58 6.72 -0.11 -0.62
C ILE A 58 5.90 -0.37 -1.86
N GLY A 59 6.53 -0.30 -3.04
CA GLY A 59 5.93 -0.75 -4.28
C GLY A 59 5.78 -2.28 -4.28
N GLY A 60 4.59 -2.79 -4.57
CA GLY A 60 4.38 -4.23 -4.72
C GLY A 60 2.95 -4.62 -5.03
N THR A 61 2.75 -5.88 -5.42
CA THR A 61 1.43 -6.44 -5.77
C THR A 61 0.92 -7.44 -4.74
N SER A 62 1.77 -7.94 -3.84
CA SER A 62 1.42 -8.89 -2.79
C SER A 62 1.62 -8.29 -1.41
N ALA A 63 0.59 -8.39 -0.56
CA ALA A 63 0.67 -7.95 0.84
C ALA A 63 1.77 -8.69 1.61
N ASP A 64 1.94 -9.98 1.36
CA ASP A 64 2.97 -10.81 2.03
C ASP A 64 4.39 -10.41 1.63
N GLU A 65 4.58 -10.03 0.37
CA GLU A 65 5.86 -9.60 -0.16
C GLU A 65 6.28 -8.26 0.46
N VAL A 66 5.41 -7.25 0.38
CA VAL A 66 5.70 -5.91 0.93
C VAL A 66 5.83 -5.96 2.46
N THR A 67 5.02 -6.79 3.14
CA THR A 67 5.16 -6.99 4.60
C THR A 67 6.53 -7.56 4.95
N ARG A 68 6.95 -8.62 4.24
CA ARG A 68 8.24 -9.27 4.50
C ARG A 68 9.40 -8.32 4.24
N ALA A 69 9.36 -7.57 3.14
CA ALA A 69 10.37 -6.56 2.83
C ALA A 69 10.46 -5.50 3.94
N GLY A 70 9.32 -4.94 4.37
CA GLY A 70 9.27 -3.94 5.43
C GLY A 70 9.80 -4.44 6.77
N VAL A 71 9.41 -5.65 7.18
CA VAL A 71 9.92 -6.29 8.41
C VAL A 71 11.43 -6.54 8.34
N GLN A 72 11.93 -7.01 7.20
CA GLN A 72 13.37 -7.27 7.03
C GLN A 72 14.20 -5.98 7.08
N LEU A 73 13.74 -4.92 6.44
CA LEU A 73 14.38 -3.59 6.52
C LEU A 73 14.43 -3.09 7.97
N CYS A 74 13.32 -3.17 8.69
CA CYS A 74 13.26 -2.77 10.10
C CYS A 74 14.16 -3.64 10.99
N ALA A 75 14.20 -4.95 10.76
CA ALA A 75 15.05 -5.85 11.54
C ALA A 75 16.53 -5.50 11.38
N LYS A 76 16.97 -5.22 10.13
CA LYS A 76 18.34 -4.78 9.84
C LYS A 76 18.67 -3.43 10.49
N ALA A 77 17.74 -2.49 10.49
CA ALA A 77 17.97 -1.13 10.97
C ALA A 77 17.97 -1.02 12.50
N PHE A 78 17.12 -1.79 13.19
CA PHE A 78 16.91 -1.67 14.64
C PHE A 78 17.54 -2.81 15.46
N ASP A 79 17.98 -3.89 14.81
CA ASP A 79 18.51 -5.10 15.47
C ASP A 79 17.51 -5.71 16.48
N THR A 80 16.24 -5.76 16.08
CA THR A 80 15.13 -6.31 16.88
C THR A 80 14.40 -7.42 16.13
N THR A 81 13.28 -7.89 16.70
CA THR A 81 12.30 -8.73 16.01
C THR A 81 11.05 -7.88 15.78
N PRO A 82 10.97 -7.14 14.66
CA PRO A 82 9.83 -6.26 14.41
C PRO A 82 8.54 -7.05 14.18
N ALA A 83 7.41 -6.47 14.56
CA ALA A 83 6.10 -7.04 14.32
C ALA A 83 5.38 -6.28 13.20
N ALA A 84 4.89 -7.01 12.20
CA ALA A 84 4.07 -6.41 11.16
C ALA A 84 2.71 -5.95 11.73
N GLY A 85 2.34 -4.72 11.42
CA GLY A 85 1.00 -4.20 11.62
C GLY A 85 0.11 -4.42 10.39
N VAL A 86 -0.94 -3.60 10.30
CA VAL A 86 -1.83 -3.60 9.12
C VAL A 86 -1.08 -3.03 7.92
N VAL A 87 -1.24 -3.68 6.77
CA VAL A 87 -0.84 -3.14 5.46
C VAL A 87 -2.06 -2.50 4.81
N THR A 88 -1.90 -1.23 4.41
CA THR A 88 -2.88 -0.52 3.58
C THR A 88 -2.24 -0.16 2.24
N TYR A 89 -3.01 0.39 1.31
CA TYR A 89 -2.52 0.84 0.01
C TYR A 89 -2.86 2.30 -0.20
N VAL A 90 -1.92 3.05 -0.78
CA VAL A 90 -2.16 4.43 -1.20
C VAL A 90 -2.90 4.40 -2.52
N SER A 91 -4.06 5.04 -2.57
CA SER A 91 -4.76 5.27 -3.83
C SER A 91 -4.39 6.62 -4.42
N ARG A 92 -3.95 6.64 -5.67
CA ARG A 92 -3.53 7.86 -6.39
C ARG A 92 -4.40 8.14 -7.62
N GLY A 93 -5.47 7.38 -7.83
CA GLY A 93 -6.33 7.52 -9.01
C GLY A 93 -5.74 6.93 -10.29
N THR A 94 -4.71 6.08 -10.17
CA THR A 94 -3.91 5.55 -11.29
C THR A 94 -4.43 4.20 -11.80
N ASP A 95 -3.94 3.72 -12.94
CA ASP A 95 -4.30 2.39 -13.47
C ASP A 95 -3.86 1.27 -12.53
N ASP A 96 -2.81 1.51 -11.75
CA ASP A 96 -2.38 0.59 -10.70
C ASP A 96 -3.43 0.42 -9.60
N ASP A 97 -4.21 1.46 -9.33
CA ASP A 97 -5.32 1.38 -8.37
C ASP A 97 -6.48 0.55 -8.93
N VAL A 98 -6.76 0.67 -10.24
CA VAL A 98 -7.74 -0.18 -10.93
C VAL A 98 -7.31 -1.65 -10.85
N HIS A 99 -6.09 -1.96 -11.28
CA HIS A 99 -5.55 -3.32 -11.22
C HIS A 99 -5.53 -3.86 -9.79
N GLY A 100 -5.25 -2.99 -8.82
CA GLY A 100 -5.30 -3.31 -7.40
C GLY A 100 -6.67 -3.73 -6.89
N VAL A 101 -7.69 -2.96 -7.23
CA VAL A 101 -9.08 -3.27 -6.88
C VAL A 101 -9.51 -4.58 -7.55
N LEU A 102 -9.24 -4.73 -8.85
CA LEU A 102 -9.58 -5.94 -9.60
C LEU A 102 -8.91 -7.18 -9.00
N ALA A 103 -7.61 -7.12 -8.72
CA ALA A 103 -6.88 -8.22 -8.09
C ALA A 103 -7.46 -8.59 -6.71
N GLY A 104 -7.94 -7.61 -5.93
CA GLY A 104 -8.61 -7.85 -4.65
C GLY A 104 -9.91 -8.68 -4.77
N PHE A 105 -10.56 -8.64 -5.93
CA PHE A 105 -11.71 -9.50 -6.27
C PHE A 105 -11.34 -10.78 -7.03
N GLY A 106 -10.04 -11.00 -7.28
CA GLY A 106 -9.53 -12.07 -8.14
C GLY A 106 -9.92 -11.86 -9.61
N LEU A 107 -9.90 -10.61 -10.06
CA LEU A 107 -10.31 -10.19 -11.40
C LEU A 107 -9.14 -9.61 -12.20
N THR A 108 -9.29 -9.66 -13.52
CA THR A 108 -8.44 -9.00 -14.50
C THR A 108 -9.32 -8.29 -15.53
N GLY A 109 -8.84 -7.20 -16.11
CA GLY A 109 -9.59 -6.43 -17.10
C GLY A 109 -8.73 -5.44 -17.85
N ASP A 110 -9.27 -4.93 -18.96
CA ASP A 110 -8.65 -3.90 -19.78
C ASP A 110 -9.11 -2.51 -19.34
N ILE A 111 -8.19 -1.55 -19.38
CA ILE A 111 -8.42 -0.19 -18.88
C ILE A 111 -8.22 0.82 -20.00
N ARG A 112 -9.14 1.78 -20.10
CA ARG A 112 -8.99 2.95 -20.98
C ARG A 112 -9.39 4.21 -20.22
N ARG A 113 -8.55 5.25 -20.30
CA ARG A 113 -8.87 6.59 -19.77
C ARG A 113 -9.32 7.52 -20.88
N ALA A 114 -10.27 8.39 -20.56
CA ALA A 114 -10.65 9.52 -21.39
C ALA A 114 -10.73 10.77 -20.53
N PRO A 115 -10.32 11.95 -21.04
CA PRO A 115 -10.53 13.21 -20.32
C PRO A 115 -12.03 13.43 -20.07
N GLY A 116 -12.41 13.65 -18.81
CA GLY A 116 -13.76 14.02 -18.43
C GLY A 116 -14.02 15.53 -18.51
N PRO A 117 -15.29 15.94 -18.39
CA PRO A 117 -15.70 17.34 -18.57
C PRO A 117 -15.16 18.29 -17.49
N ASP A 118 -14.91 17.76 -16.28
CA ASP A 118 -14.51 18.55 -15.11
C ASP A 118 -12.99 18.52 -14.83
N GLY A 119 -12.19 18.09 -15.82
CA GLY A 119 -10.73 17.99 -15.70
C GLY A 119 -10.23 16.74 -14.97
N PHE A 120 -11.14 15.82 -14.61
CA PHE A 120 -10.82 14.47 -14.12
C PHE A 120 -11.00 13.45 -15.24
N ASP A 121 -10.19 12.38 -15.26
CA ASP A 121 -10.38 11.30 -16.23
C ASP A 121 -11.65 10.49 -15.91
N VAL A 122 -12.34 10.04 -16.95
CA VAL A 122 -13.32 8.95 -16.90
C VAL A 122 -12.60 7.65 -17.22
N VAL A 123 -12.76 6.66 -16.34
CA VAL A 123 -12.08 5.36 -16.47
C VAL A 123 -13.06 4.31 -16.98
N HIS A 124 -12.75 3.71 -18.12
CA HIS A 124 -13.50 2.59 -18.68
C HIS A 124 -12.77 1.29 -18.35
N VAL A 125 -13.46 0.35 -17.72
CA VAL A 125 -12.93 -0.97 -17.36
C VAL A 125 -13.73 -2.05 -18.07
N THR A 126 -13.06 -2.88 -18.87
CA THR A 126 -13.70 -4.00 -19.57
C THR A 126 -13.41 -5.30 -18.85
N LEU A 127 -14.46 -6.02 -18.46
CA LEU A 127 -14.39 -7.26 -17.68
C LEU A 127 -15.14 -8.38 -18.38
N ARG A 128 -14.76 -9.63 -18.09
CA ARG A 128 -15.49 -10.80 -18.58
C ARG A 128 -16.86 -10.88 -17.92
N GLU A 129 -17.88 -11.25 -18.69
CA GLU A 129 -19.25 -11.36 -18.17
C GLU A 129 -19.35 -12.34 -16.99
N ALA A 130 -18.67 -13.49 -17.06
CA ALA A 130 -18.65 -14.48 -15.98
C ALA A 130 -18.10 -13.93 -14.65
N ASP A 131 -17.17 -12.98 -14.72
CA ASP A 131 -16.59 -12.33 -13.55
C ASP A 131 -17.56 -11.33 -12.92
N LEU A 132 -18.31 -10.58 -13.74
CA LEU A 132 -19.39 -9.71 -13.28
C LEU A 132 -20.52 -10.49 -12.63
N GLN A 133 -20.89 -11.65 -13.16
CA GLN A 133 -21.92 -12.51 -12.56
C GLN A 133 -21.47 -13.07 -11.20
N ARG A 134 -20.19 -13.42 -11.06
CA ARG A 134 -19.63 -13.98 -9.83
C ARG A 134 -19.51 -12.95 -8.70
N VAL A 135 -19.00 -11.76 -8.99
CA VAL A 135 -18.73 -10.73 -7.97
C VAL A 135 -19.86 -9.71 -7.88
N GLY A 136 -20.57 -9.43 -8.97
CA GLY A 136 -21.58 -8.39 -9.07
C GLY A 136 -20.97 -7.04 -9.45
N GLU A 137 -21.47 -6.45 -10.53
CA GLU A 137 -20.99 -5.19 -11.10
C GLU A 137 -20.97 -4.04 -10.08
N SER A 138 -22.05 -3.85 -9.32
CA SER A 138 -22.14 -2.75 -8.35
C SER A 138 -21.04 -2.79 -7.29
N ARG A 139 -20.59 -3.98 -6.85
CA ARG A 139 -19.50 -4.10 -5.88
C ARG A 139 -18.16 -3.67 -6.45
N ILE A 140 -17.91 -4.04 -7.70
CA ILE A 140 -16.69 -3.67 -8.42
C ILE A 140 -16.70 -2.15 -8.69
N HIS A 141 -17.83 -1.64 -9.17
CA HIS A 141 -18.03 -0.23 -9.48
C HIS A 141 -17.80 0.66 -8.25
N THR A 142 -18.46 0.37 -7.12
CA THR A 142 -18.25 1.12 -5.87
C THR A 142 -16.79 1.09 -5.40
N ALA A 143 -16.12 -0.06 -5.49
CA ALA A 143 -14.72 -0.17 -5.07
C ALA A 143 -13.78 0.63 -5.99
N LEU A 144 -14.04 0.63 -7.31
CA LEU A 144 -13.26 1.40 -8.27
C LEU A 144 -13.47 2.90 -8.09
N GLU A 145 -14.71 3.39 -7.96
CA GLU A 145 -14.98 4.82 -7.73
C GLU A 145 -14.35 5.31 -6.42
N ALA A 146 -14.46 4.52 -5.33
CA ALA A 146 -13.86 4.87 -4.05
C ALA A 146 -12.33 4.93 -4.11
N SER A 147 -11.70 4.03 -4.90
CA SER A 147 -10.25 4.05 -5.07
C SER A 147 -9.82 5.19 -5.98
N LEU A 148 -10.49 5.40 -7.11
CA LEU A 148 -10.02 6.32 -8.13
C LEU A 148 -10.42 7.77 -7.88
N ASN A 149 -11.49 7.99 -7.11
CA ASN A 149 -12.12 9.29 -6.90
C ASN A 149 -12.46 9.99 -8.23
N CYS A 150 -12.89 9.19 -9.22
CA CYS A 150 -13.31 9.65 -10.54
C CYS A 150 -14.45 8.76 -11.06
N GLU A 151 -15.09 9.20 -12.14
CA GLU A 151 -16.16 8.42 -12.78
C GLU A 151 -15.61 7.13 -13.40
N VAL A 152 -16.35 6.03 -13.23
CA VAL A 152 -15.98 4.70 -13.72
C VAL A 152 -17.12 4.08 -14.51
N HIS A 153 -16.84 3.62 -15.73
CA HIS A 153 -17.78 2.84 -16.55
C HIS A 153 -17.27 1.41 -16.71
N ILE A 154 -18.09 0.43 -16.36
CA ILE A 154 -17.77 -0.99 -16.54
C ILE A 154 -18.43 -1.49 -17.83
N HIS A 155 -17.65 -2.19 -18.64
CA HIS A 155 -18.08 -2.81 -19.90
C HIS A 155 -17.86 -4.31 -19.84
N THR A 156 -18.61 -5.05 -20.64
CA THR A 156 -18.37 -6.48 -20.87
C THR A 156 -17.58 -6.68 -22.16
N GLY A 157 -16.62 -7.60 -22.14
CA GLY A 157 -15.79 -7.96 -23.29
C GLY A 157 -15.24 -9.38 -23.20
#